data_AF-A0A167QM46-F1
#
_entry.id   AF-A0A167QM46-F1
#
_cell.length_a   1.000
_cell.length_b   1.000
_cell.length_c   1.000
_cell.angle_alpha   90.00
_cell.angle_beta   90.00
_cell.angle_gamma   90.00
#
_symmetry.space_group_name_H-M   'P 1'
#
loop_
_entity.id
_entity.type
_entity.pdbx_description
1 polymer ?
#
loop_
_entity_poly.entity_id
_entity_poly.type
_entity_poly.pdbx_seq_one_letter_code
_entity_poly.pdbx_strand_id
1 'polypeptide(L)'
;MFVNISPPPQEDPGQVVQIWQKVNQLIDALNTAPSAPSVWVSLLEDWSRDEKPQESITYTNGYRPDHDIAIIPFVRLSNWYYRIPPAYSATIATERDLREESRSLLYKNENDCPCNGWCFITTAPRDWLIDTRIFLDTKLDDIPGKTAAVLRLERFRTWGSGYEKQFVTDLRTRRHIVLKHDPMLRAAITRYRLFLCLKPFPSHDDPEKLKAAWIQQWRDNSYAEPLWSGYFGDSTPSLTSWFVDDSKFPGTEFGTFLAKEARTIPNRVPYYLPDPDESY
;
A
#
# COMPACT_ATOMS: atom_id res chain seq x y z
N MET A 1 16.96 14.52 -13.75
CA MET A 1 15.82 14.98 -12.93
C MET A 1 16.21 14.89 -11.46
N PHE A 2 15.88 15.91 -10.66
CA PHE A 2 16.08 15.88 -9.21
C PHE A 2 14.73 15.67 -8.50
N VAL A 3 14.71 14.81 -7.49
CA VAL A 3 13.53 14.50 -6.67
C VAL A 3 13.93 14.64 -5.22
N ASN A 4 13.27 15.53 -4.48
CA ASN A 4 13.45 15.65 -3.03
C ASN A 4 12.25 15.02 -2.35
N ILE A 5 12.47 14.14 -1.37
CA ILE A 5 11.42 13.45 -0.63
C ILE A 5 11.55 13.78 0.86
N SER A 6 10.49 14.37 1.40
CA SER A 6 10.33 14.59 2.85
C SER A 6 9.72 13.35 3.51
N PRO A 7 10.04 13.08 4.79
CA PRO A 7 9.36 12.04 5.55
C PRO A 7 7.86 12.38 5.69
N PRO A 8 6.97 11.37 5.76
CA PRO A 8 5.57 11.62 6.08
C PRO A 8 5.42 12.09 7.53
N PRO A 9 4.45 12.97 7.84
CA PRO A 9 4.12 13.32 9.22
C PRO A 9 3.58 12.10 9.96
N GLN A 10 3.95 11.96 11.23
CA GLN A 10 3.61 10.77 12.01
C GLN A 10 2.11 10.66 12.31
N GLU A 11 1.44 11.81 12.42
CA GLU A 11 0.03 11.91 12.78
C GLU A 11 -0.90 11.51 11.61
N ASP A 12 -0.35 11.31 10.41
CA ASP A 12 -1.10 10.90 9.22
C ASP A 12 -0.35 9.80 8.45
N PRO A 13 -0.37 8.54 8.94
CA PRO A 13 0.31 7.42 8.29
C PRO A 13 -0.17 7.16 6.86
N GLY A 14 -1.36 7.66 6.47
CA GLY A 14 -1.81 7.64 5.08
C GLY A 14 -0.86 8.35 4.11
N GLN A 15 -0.04 9.30 4.58
CA GLN A 15 0.91 10.00 3.72
C GLN A 15 2.03 9.10 3.20
N VAL A 16 2.46 8.06 3.92
CA VAL A 16 3.47 7.12 3.37
C VAL A 16 2.90 6.36 2.17
N VAL A 17 1.61 5.98 2.22
CA VAL A 17 0.90 5.36 1.09
C VAL A 17 0.77 6.35 -0.07
N GLN A 18 0.52 7.62 0.22
CA GLN A 18 0.46 8.66 -0.82
C GLN A 18 1.82 8.91 -1.48
N ILE A 19 2.91 8.94 -0.71
CA ILE A 19 4.29 9.03 -1.23
C ILE A 19 4.53 7.84 -2.17
N TRP A 20 4.24 6.61 -1.72
CA TRP A 20 4.35 5.42 -2.55
C TRP A 20 3.62 5.56 -3.89
N GLN A 21 2.35 5.99 -3.87
CA GLN A 21 1.55 6.15 -5.09
C GLN A 21 2.12 7.22 -6.03
N LYS A 22 2.48 8.39 -5.50
CA LYS A 22 3.04 9.50 -6.29
C LYS A 22 4.37 9.14 -6.92
N VAL A 23 5.25 8.47 -6.15
CA VAL A 23 6.53 7.99 -6.68
C VAL A 23 6.27 6.95 -7.78
N ASN A 24 5.39 5.97 -7.56
CA ASN A 24 5.11 4.98 -8.61
C ASN A 24 4.56 5.62 -9.90
N GLN A 25 3.66 6.61 -9.78
CA GLN A 25 3.16 7.38 -10.94
C GLN A 25 4.28 8.12 -11.67
N LEU A 26 5.20 8.74 -10.93
CA LEU A 26 6.38 9.37 -11.51
C LEU A 26 7.23 8.35 -12.27
N ILE A 27 7.54 7.21 -11.66
CA ILE A 27 8.35 6.16 -12.29
C ILE A 27 7.67 5.61 -13.54
N ASP A 28 6.35 5.41 -13.51
CA ASP A 28 5.58 4.96 -14.68
C ASP A 28 5.70 5.99 -15.82
N ALA A 29 5.51 7.28 -15.52
CA ALA A 29 5.67 8.35 -16.51
C ALA A 29 7.09 8.37 -17.10
N LEU A 30 8.12 8.23 -16.27
CA LEU A 30 9.53 8.20 -16.71
C LEU A 30 9.84 6.98 -17.59
N ASN A 31 9.28 5.82 -17.28
CA ASN A 31 9.45 4.61 -18.10
C ASN A 31 8.73 4.68 -19.45
N THR A 32 7.69 5.51 -19.57
CA THR A 32 7.03 5.77 -20.85
C THR A 32 7.67 6.88 -21.69
N ALA A 33 8.62 7.63 -21.11
CA ALA A 33 9.28 8.72 -21.82
C ALA A 33 10.23 8.19 -22.92
N PRO A 34 10.36 8.87 -24.07
CA PRO A 34 11.25 8.44 -25.16
C PRO A 34 12.72 8.32 -24.77
N SER A 35 13.15 9.09 -23.77
CA SER A 35 14.49 9.04 -23.21
C SER A 35 14.39 8.82 -21.69
N ALA A 36 15.15 7.85 -21.18
CA ALA A 36 15.22 7.59 -19.74
C ALA A 36 16.18 8.62 -19.10
N PRO A 37 15.68 9.61 -18.33
CA PRO A 37 16.57 10.57 -17.70
C PRO A 37 17.28 9.92 -16.51
N SER A 38 18.49 10.41 -16.19
CA SER A 38 19.10 10.12 -14.89
C SER A 38 18.27 10.78 -13.79
N VAL A 39 17.93 10.01 -12.76
CA VAL A 39 17.13 10.48 -11.62
C VAL A 39 18.00 10.56 -10.36
N TRP A 40 17.94 11.71 -9.68
CA TRP A 40 18.74 12.00 -8.50
C TRP A 40 17.79 12.25 -7.33
N VAL A 41 17.72 11.30 -6.40
CA VAL A 41 16.77 11.30 -5.27
C VAL A 41 17.47 11.76 -4.00
N SER A 42 17.01 12.85 -3.39
CA SER A 42 17.46 13.29 -2.08
C SER A 42 16.38 12.97 -1.05
N LEU A 43 16.68 12.12 -0.08
CA LEU A 43 15.90 12.11 1.15
C LEU A 43 16.29 13.37 1.94
N LEU A 44 15.30 14.12 2.42
CA LEU A 44 15.52 15.30 3.25
C LEU A 44 15.82 14.90 4.71
N GLU A 45 15.85 15.87 5.64
CA GLU A 45 16.04 15.60 7.06
C GLU A 45 14.82 14.88 7.69
N ASP A 46 14.97 14.45 8.94
CA ASP A 46 13.89 13.95 9.81
C ASP A 46 13.26 12.59 9.45
N TRP A 47 13.97 11.72 8.72
CA TRP A 47 13.52 10.33 8.47
C TRP A 47 13.78 9.38 9.65
N SER A 48 14.23 9.90 10.79
CA SER A 48 14.48 9.14 12.02
C SER A 48 13.64 9.67 13.18
N ARG A 49 13.25 8.76 14.07
CA ARG A 49 12.63 9.04 15.35
C ARG A 49 13.24 8.14 16.42
N ASP A 50 13.51 8.70 17.59
CA ASP A 50 14.10 7.97 18.72
C ASP A 50 15.36 7.19 18.28
N GLU A 51 16.21 7.86 17.47
CA GLU A 51 17.45 7.33 16.91
C GLU A 51 17.27 6.12 15.98
N LYS A 52 16.04 5.82 15.54
CA LYS A 52 15.72 4.73 14.61
C LYS A 52 15.06 5.27 13.35
N PRO A 53 15.17 4.57 12.21
CA PRO A 53 14.40 4.93 11.02
C PRO A 53 12.90 4.95 11.30
N GLN A 54 12.21 5.96 10.78
CA GLN A 54 10.78 6.12 10.96
C GLN A 54 9.99 4.99 10.27
N GLU A 55 8.99 4.46 10.98
CA GLU A 55 8.00 3.52 10.45
C GLU A 55 6.60 4.00 10.85
N SER A 56 5.91 4.67 9.93
CA SER A 56 4.55 5.19 10.18
C SER A 56 3.50 4.09 10.17
N ILE A 57 3.79 2.97 9.50
CA ILE A 57 2.93 1.79 9.43
C ILE A 57 3.77 0.57 9.75
N THR A 58 3.55 -0.03 10.91
CA THR A 58 4.29 -1.23 11.33
C THR A 58 4.14 -2.38 10.34
N TYR A 59 5.27 -2.86 9.84
CA TYR A 59 5.33 -4.00 8.94
C TYR A 59 5.34 -5.31 9.71
N THR A 60 4.30 -6.13 9.52
CA THR A 60 4.04 -7.31 10.35
C THR A 60 4.95 -8.51 10.06
N ASN A 61 5.78 -8.44 9.02
CA ASN A 61 6.53 -9.58 8.49
C ASN A 61 8.04 -9.28 8.36
N GLY A 62 8.58 -8.45 9.25
CA GLY A 62 9.98 -8.02 9.24
C GLY A 62 10.10 -6.51 9.43
N TYR A 63 11.05 -5.91 8.72
CA TYR A 63 11.37 -4.49 8.85
C TYR A 63 11.15 -3.75 7.52
N ARG A 64 10.41 -2.64 7.55
CA ARG A 64 10.10 -1.82 6.38
C ARG A 64 9.98 -0.34 6.76
N PRO A 65 11.10 0.39 6.91
CA PRO A 65 11.04 1.80 7.23
C PRO A 65 10.41 2.62 6.09
N ASP A 66 9.88 3.79 6.42
CA ASP A 66 9.16 4.65 5.48
C ASP A 66 10.04 5.07 4.28
N HIS A 67 11.36 5.23 4.50
CA HIS A 67 12.28 5.57 3.42
C HIS A 67 12.38 4.44 2.39
N ASP A 68 12.34 3.17 2.82
CA ASP A 68 12.36 2.02 1.91
C ASP A 68 11.10 2.06 1.04
N ILE A 69 9.94 2.33 1.64
CA ILE A 69 8.69 2.52 0.90
C ILE A 69 8.86 3.64 -0.13
N ALA A 70 9.44 4.77 0.23
CA ALA A 70 9.63 5.88 -0.69
C ALA A 70 10.59 5.58 -1.86
N ILE A 71 11.67 4.82 -1.62
CA ILE A 71 12.75 4.62 -2.62
C ILE A 71 12.62 3.32 -3.43
N ILE A 72 11.97 2.28 -2.91
CA ILE A 72 11.79 0.99 -3.61
C ILE A 72 11.31 1.16 -5.06
N PRO A 73 10.37 2.05 -5.40
CA PRO A 73 9.91 2.16 -6.78
C PRO A 73 11.00 2.58 -7.78
N PHE A 74 12.02 3.32 -7.34
CA PHE A 74 13.10 3.82 -8.21
C PHE A 74 14.01 2.71 -8.73
N VAL A 75 14.02 1.53 -8.10
CA VAL A 75 14.78 0.35 -8.56
C VAL A 75 14.33 -0.15 -9.94
N ARG A 76 13.18 0.34 -10.43
CA ARG A 76 12.69 0.08 -11.80
C ARG A 76 13.39 0.92 -12.86
N LEU A 77 14.14 1.95 -12.46
CA LEU A 77 14.93 2.78 -13.35
C LEU A 77 16.33 2.20 -13.48
N SER A 78 16.89 2.24 -14.68
CA SER A 78 18.26 1.79 -14.94
C SER A 78 19.33 2.79 -14.49
N ASN A 79 18.97 4.06 -14.28
CA ASN A 79 19.92 5.13 -14.01
C ASN A 79 19.36 6.09 -12.93
N TRP A 80 19.44 5.65 -11.68
CA TRP A 80 19.01 6.46 -10.54
C TRP A 80 20.06 6.43 -9.42
N TYR A 81 20.12 7.53 -8.69
CA TYR A 81 21.04 7.74 -7.59
C TYR A 81 20.26 8.27 -6.40
N TYR A 82 20.74 7.97 -5.20
CA TYR A 82 20.18 8.53 -3.97
C TYR A 82 21.26 9.20 -3.13
N ARG A 83 20.82 10.10 -2.27
CA ARG A 83 21.61 10.61 -1.15
C ARG A 83 20.73 10.78 0.07
N ILE A 84 21.36 10.68 1.23
CA ILE A 84 20.73 10.92 2.53
C ILE A 84 21.56 11.94 3.33
N PRO A 85 20.95 12.66 4.28
CA PRO A 85 21.69 13.56 5.14
C PRO A 85 22.72 12.82 6.01
N PRO A 86 23.86 13.45 6.36
CA PRO A 86 24.87 12.84 7.24
C PRO A 86 24.31 12.39 8.58
N ALA A 87 23.39 13.17 9.18
CA ALA A 87 22.73 12.81 10.43
C ALA A 87 21.92 11.51 10.28
N TYR A 88 21.17 11.38 9.18
CA TYR A 88 20.41 10.17 8.90
C TYR A 88 21.29 8.97 8.55
N SER A 89 22.42 9.19 7.88
CA SER A 89 23.42 8.14 7.63
C SER A 89 23.91 7.51 8.93
N ALA A 90 24.12 8.29 9.98
CA ALA A 90 24.48 7.77 11.30
C ALA A 90 23.39 6.88 11.89
N THR A 91 22.11 7.25 11.72
CA THR A 91 20.97 6.42 12.11
C THR A 91 20.93 5.11 11.34
N ILE A 92 21.12 5.12 10.01
CA ILE A 92 21.16 3.90 9.19
C ILE A 92 22.32 2.98 9.60
N ALA A 93 23.48 3.53 9.98
CA ALA A 93 24.63 2.74 10.42
C ALA A 93 24.34 1.88 11.68
N THR A 94 23.35 2.27 12.50
CA THR A 94 22.91 1.48 13.66
C THR A 94 22.24 0.17 13.28
N GLU A 95 21.79 0.01 12.02
CA GLU A 95 21.19 -1.23 11.52
C GLU A 95 22.21 -2.38 11.39
N ARG A 96 23.50 -2.10 11.60
CA ARG A 96 24.58 -3.11 11.60
C ARG A 96 24.30 -4.26 12.56
N ASP A 97 23.70 -3.97 13.70
CA ASP A 97 23.45 -4.95 14.75
C ASP A 97 22.13 -5.72 14.53
N LEU A 98 21.34 -5.33 13.51
CA LEU A 98 20.13 -6.03 13.13
C LEU A 98 20.44 -7.29 12.29
N ARG A 99 19.52 -8.26 12.34
CA ARG A 99 19.53 -9.42 11.43
C ARG A 99 19.41 -8.97 9.98
N GLU A 100 19.91 -9.76 9.03
CA GLU A 100 19.99 -9.38 7.61
C GLU A 100 18.62 -9.04 6.99
N GLU A 101 17.60 -9.81 7.35
CA GLU A 101 16.20 -9.60 6.98
C GLU A 101 15.60 -8.30 7.54
N SER A 102 16.19 -7.78 8.62
CA SER A 102 15.77 -6.58 9.34
C SER A 102 16.60 -5.34 9.02
N ARG A 103 17.37 -5.36 7.92
CA ARG A 103 18.14 -4.21 7.42
C ARG A 103 17.47 -3.58 6.22
N SER A 104 17.46 -2.24 6.17
CA SER A 104 16.92 -1.41 5.10
C SER A 104 17.70 -1.57 3.78
N LEU A 105 17.13 -1.05 2.68
CA LEU A 105 17.87 -0.94 1.42
C LEU A 105 19.05 0.00 1.52
N LEU A 106 18.91 1.10 2.26
CA LEU A 106 19.96 2.09 2.40
C LEU A 106 21.19 1.46 3.07
N TYR A 107 21.00 0.69 4.13
CA TYR A 107 22.09 -0.01 4.80
C TYR A 107 22.73 -1.07 3.88
N LYS A 108 21.91 -1.88 3.20
CA LYS A 108 22.40 -2.95 2.32
C LYS A 108 23.26 -2.46 1.16
N ASN A 109 23.12 -1.19 0.77
CA ASN A 109 23.83 -0.59 -0.37
C ASN A 109 24.77 0.55 0.05
N GLU A 110 25.12 0.67 1.35
CA GLU A 110 26.01 1.73 1.84
C GLU A 110 27.41 1.69 1.20
N ASN A 111 27.88 0.51 0.79
CA ASN A 111 29.19 0.34 0.15
C ASN A 111 29.22 0.79 -1.33
N ASP A 112 28.05 1.04 -1.93
CA ASP A 112 27.89 1.41 -3.34
C ASP A 112 27.85 2.94 -3.53
N CYS A 113 28.57 3.67 -2.67
CA CYS A 113 28.61 5.12 -2.63
C CYS A 113 29.95 5.69 -3.17
N PRO A 114 29.96 6.38 -4.32
CA PRO A 114 31.10 7.18 -4.76
C PRO A 114 31.38 8.34 -3.80
N CYS A 115 32.61 8.89 -3.85
CA CYS A 115 33.04 10.00 -2.97
C CYS A 115 32.24 11.32 -3.15
N ASN A 116 31.36 11.42 -4.13
CA ASN A 116 30.50 12.59 -4.37
C ASN A 116 29.20 12.58 -3.52
N GLY A 117 28.98 11.56 -2.70
CA GLY A 117 27.82 11.44 -1.82
C GLY A 117 26.53 10.97 -2.50
N TRP A 118 26.60 10.58 -3.78
CA TRP A 118 25.46 10.05 -4.55
C TRP A 118 25.61 8.56 -4.79
N CYS A 119 24.93 7.78 -3.98
CA CYS A 119 24.97 6.32 -3.99
C CYS A 119 24.04 5.74 -5.04
N PHE A 120 24.26 4.47 -5.41
CA PHE A 120 23.38 3.71 -6.29
C PHE A 120 22.82 2.48 -5.57
N ILE A 121 21.63 2.05 -5.96
CA ILE A 121 21.06 0.76 -5.56
C ILE A 121 20.85 -0.03 -6.84
N THR A 122 21.70 -1.02 -7.07
CA THR A 122 21.61 -1.87 -8.28
C THR A 122 20.48 -2.88 -8.19
N THR A 123 20.18 -3.35 -6.97
CA THR A 123 19.20 -4.39 -6.75
C THR A 123 18.40 -4.14 -5.47
N ALA A 124 17.10 -4.41 -5.52
CA ALA A 124 16.30 -4.64 -4.33
C ALA A 124 15.94 -6.13 -4.25
N PRO A 125 15.68 -6.66 -3.05
CA PRO A 125 15.29 -8.05 -2.92
C PRO A 125 14.05 -8.37 -3.76
N ARG A 126 14.05 -9.61 -4.28
CA ARG A 126 12.99 -10.08 -5.17
C ARG A 126 11.63 -9.88 -4.52
N ASP A 127 10.69 -9.36 -5.30
CA ASP A 127 9.30 -9.14 -4.93
C ASP A 127 9.03 -8.00 -3.93
N TRP A 128 10.03 -7.28 -3.39
CA TRP A 128 9.79 -6.15 -2.47
C TRP A 128 8.81 -5.10 -3.02
N LEU A 129 8.90 -4.76 -4.31
CA LEU A 129 7.96 -3.84 -4.95
C LEU A 129 6.50 -4.32 -4.85
N ILE A 130 6.27 -5.61 -5.11
CA ILE A 130 4.93 -6.22 -5.11
C ILE A 130 4.45 -6.41 -3.67
N ASP A 131 5.32 -6.91 -2.81
CA ASP A 131 5.07 -7.13 -1.38
C ASP A 131 4.71 -5.81 -0.68
N THR A 132 5.46 -4.73 -0.89
CA THR A 132 5.15 -3.40 -0.35
C THR A 132 3.81 -2.89 -0.88
N ARG A 133 3.50 -3.04 -2.17
CA ARG A 133 2.20 -2.61 -2.70
C ARG A 133 1.04 -3.36 -2.02
N ILE A 134 1.13 -4.68 -1.90
CA ILE A 134 0.09 -5.52 -1.29
C ILE A 134 -0.04 -5.21 0.21
N PHE A 135 1.09 -5.04 0.90
CA PHE A 135 1.14 -4.61 2.29
C PHE A 135 0.41 -3.28 2.50
N LEU A 136 0.76 -2.25 1.73
CA LEU A 136 0.14 -0.93 1.85
C LEU A 136 -1.34 -0.96 1.48
N ASP A 137 -1.74 -1.69 0.43
CA ASP A 137 -3.15 -1.85 0.09
C ASP A 137 -3.94 -2.52 1.21
N THR A 138 -3.31 -3.46 1.92
CA THR A 138 -3.95 -4.14 3.05
C THR A 138 -4.02 -3.27 4.29
N LYS A 139 -2.90 -2.65 4.69
CA LYS A 139 -2.86 -1.74 5.83
C LYS A 139 -3.68 -0.48 5.63
N LEU A 140 -3.93 -0.07 4.39
CA LEU A 140 -4.82 1.03 4.10
C LEU A 140 -6.22 0.82 4.70
N ASP A 141 -6.66 -0.41 4.95
CA ASP A 141 -7.94 -0.65 5.63
C ASP A 141 -7.95 -0.19 7.09
N ASP A 142 -6.81 -0.28 7.77
CA ASP A 142 -6.69 -0.15 9.22
C ASP A 142 -6.10 1.19 9.68
N ILE A 143 -5.24 1.82 8.86
CA ILE A 143 -4.50 3.01 9.28
C ILE A 143 -5.41 4.25 9.44
N PRO A 144 -5.32 5.01 10.53
CA PRO A 144 -6.13 6.22 10.71
C PRO A 144 -5.63 7.36 9.83
N GLY A 145 -6.40 8.45 9.78
CA GLY A 145 -5.97 9.72 9.19
C GLY A 145 -6.73 10.12 7.94
N LYS A 146 -6.75 11.44 7.70
CA LYS A 146 -7.48 12.05 6.58
C LYS A 146 -6.97 11.56 5.24
N THR A 147 -5.64 11.43 5.08
CA THR A 147 -5.06 10.94 3.83
C THR A 147 -5.49 9.50 3.57
N ALA A 148 -5.48 8.63 4.59
CA ALA A 148 -5.94 7.25 4.45
C ALA A 148 -7.41 7.16 4.02
N ALA A 149 -8.29 7.98 4.62
CA ALA A 149 -9.71 8.05 4.24
C ALA A 149 -9.90 8.41 2.75
N VAL A 150 -9.19 9.44 2.27
CA VAL A 150 -9.22 9.84 0.85
C VAL A 150 -8.71 8.71 -0.05
N LEU A 151 -7.62 8.05 0.33
CA LEU A 151 -7.04 6.95 -0.45
C LEU A 151 -7.96 5.73 -0.54
N ARG A 152 -8.69 5.39 0.53
CA ARG A 152 -9.72 4.32 0.51
C ARG A 152 -10.83 4.67 -0.49
N LEU A 153 -11.31 5.90 -0.49
CA LEU A 153 -12.35 6.36 -1.40
C LEU A 153 -11.89 6.25 -2.87
N GLU A 154 -10.66 6.69 -3.18
CA GLU A 154 -10.09 6.57 -4.53
C GLU A 154 -9.93 5.10 -4.97
N ARG A 155 -9.59 4.19 -4.04
CA ARG A 155 -9.56 2.75 -4.32
C ARG A 155 -10.93 2.23 -4.73
N PHE A 156 -12.00 2.60 -4.01
CA PHE A 156 -13.37 2.18 -4.37
C PHE A 156 -13.84 2.79 -5.69
N ARG A 157 -13.42 4.02 -6.02
CA ARG A 157 -13.71 4.66 -7.31
C ARG A 157 -13.15 3.88 -8.51
N THR A 158 -12.00 3.24 -8.33
CA THR A 158 -11.31 2.48 -9.38
C THR A 158 -11.62 0.98 -9.35
N TRP A 159 -12.59 0.57 -8.53
CA TRP A 159 -13.05 -0.81 -8.45
C TRP A 159 -13.64 -1.30 -9.78
N GLY A 160 -13.28 -2.50 -10.21
CA GLY A 160 -13.73 -3.13 -11.46
C GLY A 160 -12.97 -2.69 -12.73
N SER A 161 -12.43 -1.47 -12.80
CA SER A 161 -11.66 -1.03 -13.98
C SER A 161 -10.18 -1.39 -13.89
N GLY A 162 -9.55 -1.07 -12.75
CA GLY A 162 -8.11 -1.26 -12.51
C GLY A 162 -7.81 -2.08 -11.26
N TYR A 163 -8.38 -1.69 -10.11
CA TYR A 163 -8.05 -2.31 -8.82
C TYR A 163 -8.34 -3.81 -8.79
N GLU A 164 -9.56 -4.20 -9.18
CA GLU A 164 -10.01 -5.59 -9.17
C GLU A 164 -9.14 -6.47 -10.08
N LYS A 165 -8.82 -6.00 -11.29
CA LYS A 165 -7.98 -6.75 -12.24
C LYS A 165 -6.56 -6.94 -11.71
N GLN A 166 -5.99 -5.91 -11.10
CA GLN A 166 -4.67 -6.00 -10.48
C GLN A 166 -4.69 -7.01 -9.33
N PHE A 167 -5.68 -6.93 -8.44
CA PHE A 167 -5.82 -7.87 -7.32
C PHE A 167 -5.98 -9.32 -7.79
N VAL A 168 -6.83 -9.59 -8.79
CA VAL A 168 -6.98 -10.93 -9.38
C VAL A 168 -5.66 -11.42 -9.96
N THR A 169 -4.92 -10.55 -10.64
CA THR A 169 -3.60 -10.88 -11.22
C THR A 169 -2.61 -11.25 -10.13
N ASP A 170 -2.57 -10.48 -9.03
CA ASP A 170 -1.71 -10.74 -7.89
C ASP A 170 -2.05 -12.05 -7.21
N LEU A 171 -3.34 -12.33 -6.99
CA LEU A 171 -3.77 -13.56 -6.36
C LEU A 171 -3.43 -14.79 -7.21
N ARG A 172 -3.49 -14.68 -8.54
CA ARG A 172 -3.13 -15.77 -9.47
C ARG A 172 -1.62 -15.98 -9.57
N THR A 173 -0.85 -14.90 -9.67
CA THR A 173 0.59 -14.97 -10.00
C THR A 173 1.50 -14.94 -8.78
N ARG A 174 1.05 -14.31 -7.69
CA ARG A 174 1.82 -14.01 -6.47
C ARG A 174 1.02 -14.37 -5.20
N ARG A 175 0.25 -15.47 -5.28
CA ARG A 175 -0.65 -15.95 -4.22
C ARG A 175 -0.01 -15.94 -2.83
N HIS A 176 1.21 -16.44 -2.70
CA HIS A 176 1.91 -16.52 -1.41
C HIS A 176 2.16 -15.14 -0.77
N ILE A 177 2.38 -14.09 -1.56
CA ILE A 177 2.56 -12.71 -1.07
C ILE A 177 1.22 -12.13 -0.64
N VAL A 178 0.15 -12.36 -1.42
CA VAL A 178 -1.21 -11.93 -1.03
C VAL A 178 -1.60 -12.57 0.29
N LEU A 179 -1.44 -13.88 0.43
CA LEU A 179 -1.83 -14.61 1.64
C LEU A 179 -0.94 -14.30 2.86
N LYS A 180 0.28 -13.81 2.65
CA LYS A 180 1.16 -13.31 3.70
C LYS A 180 0.60 -12.05 4.38
N HIS A 181 -0.09 -11.19 3.63
CA HIS A 181 -0.64 -9.91 4.15
C HIS A 181 -2.14 -9.94 4.39
N ASP A 182 -2.89 -10.74 3.63
CA ASP A 182 -4.33 -10.94 3.81
C ASP A 182 -4.66 -12.45 3.98
N PRO A 183 -4.36 -13.03 5.15
CA PRO A 183 -4.66 -14.43 5.43
C PRO A 183 -6.16 -14.72 5.25
N MET A 184 -6.46 -15.80 4.55
CA MET A 184 -7.82 -16.21 4.19
C MET A 184 -8.60 -15.17 3.36
N LEU A 185 -7.93 -14.16 2.80
CA LEU A 185 -8.55 -13.08 2.01
C LEU A 185 -9.64 -12.29 2.77
N ARG A 186 -9.50 -12.17 4.10
CA ARG A 186 -10.48 -11.51 4.96
C ARG A 186 -10.66 -10.04 4.60
N ALA A 187 -9.56 -9.34 4.37
CA ALA A 187 -9.56 -7.93 4.04
C ALA A 187 -10.15 -7.72 2.63
N ALA A 188 -9.75 -8.52 1.65
CA ALA A 188 -10.32 -8.48 0.30
C ALA A 188 -11.84 -8.76 0.28
N ILE A 189 -12.32 -9.76 1.03
CA ILE A 189 -13.75 -10.05 1.18
C ILE A 189 -14.48 -8.86 1.81
N THR A 190 -13.91 -8.27 2.85
CA THR A 190 -14.46 -7.09 3.54
C THR A 190 -14.57 -5.90 2.59
N ARG A 191 -13.51 -5.57 1.86
CA ARG A 191 -13.52 -4.52 0.84
C ARG A 191 -14.58 -4.78 -0.22
N TYR A 192 -14.69 -6.02 -0.72
CA TYR A 192 -15.67 -6.35 -1.73
C TYR A 192 -17.11 -6.17 -1.21
N ARG A 193 -17.40 -6.59 0.03
CA ARG A 193 -18.71 -6.35 0.67
C ARG A 193 -19.00 -4.85 0.80
N LEU A 194 -18.02 -4.06 1.26
CA LEU A 194 -18.16 -2.60 1.34
C LEU A 194 -18.41 -1.98 -0.03
N PHE A 195 -17.70 -2.42 -1.06
CA PHE A 195 -17.93 -1.99 -2.43
C PHE A 195 -19.37 -2.28 -2.89
N LEU A 196 -19.92 -3.46 -2.54
CA LEU A 196 -21.32 -3.76 -2.82
C LEU A 196 -22.30 -2.87 -2.06
N CYS A 197 -22.02 -2.54 -0.79
CA CYS A 197 -22.83 -1.60 -0.02
C CYS A 197 -22.77 -0.17 -0.59
N LEU A 198 -21.62 0.22 -1.14
CA LEU A 198 -21.41 1.53 -1.78
C LEU A 198 -21.97 1.59 -3.20
N LYS A 199 -22.15 0.43 -3.87
CA LYS A 199 -22.84 0.35 -5.14
C LYS A 199 -24.34 0.56 -4.91
N PRO A 200 -25.00 1.46 -5.68
CA PRO A 200 -26.45 1.52 -5.63
C PRO A 200 -27.02 0.15 -6.02
N PHE A 201 -27.84 -0.42 -5.14
CA PHE A 201 -28.67 -1.58 -5.51
C PHE A 201 -29.59 -1.14 -6.65
N PRO A 202 -29.69 -1.91 -7.75
CA PRO A 202 -30.77 -1.72 -8.69
C PRO A 202 -32.07 -2.11 -7.97
N SER A 203 -32.76 -1.13 -7.36
CA SER A 203 -34.21 -1.26 -7.23
C SER A 203 -34.82 -1.17 -8.63
N HIS A 204 -36.00 -1.74 -8.81
CA HIS A 204 -36.69 -2.03 -10.08
C HIS A 204 -36.94 -0.87 -11.08
N ASP A 205 -36.35 0.31 -10.89
CA ASP A 205 -36.46 1.42 -11.83
C ASP A 205 -35.28 1.47 -12.82
N ASP A 206 -35.55 2.08 -13.99
CA ASP A 206 -34.68 2.23 -15.16
C ASP A 206 -33.17 2.38 -14.81
N PRO A 207 -32.34 1.35 -15.08
CA PRO A 207 -30.93 1.30 -14.71
C PRO A 207 -30.10 2.47 -15.24
N GLU A 208 -30.45 3.00 -16.42
CA GLU A 208 -29.70 4.10 -17.03
C GLU A 208 -30.07 5.46 -16.40
N LYS A 209 -31.32 5.64 -15.96
CA LYS A 209 -31.73 6.82 -15.18
C LYS A 209 -31.14 6.82 -13.78
N LEU A 210 -31.07 5.67 -13.10
CA LEU A 210 -30.44 5.55 -11.77
C LEU A 210 -28.93 5.75 -11.86
N LYS A 211 -28.28 5.16 -12.87
CA LYS A 211 -26.85 5.38 -13.13
C LYS A 211 -26.57 6.85 -13.47
N ALA A 212 -27.39 7.50 -14.29
CA ALA A 212 -27.26 8.92 -14.60
C ALA A 212 -27.54 9.81 -13.38
N ALA A 213 -28.62 9.57 -12.63
CA ALA A 213 -28.98 10.31 -11.42
C ALA A 213 -27.95 10.13 -10.30
N TRP A 214 -27.35 8.94 -10.18
CA TRP A 214 -26.29 8.70 -9.22
C TRP A 214 -24.96 9.26 -9.70
N ILE A 215 -24.54 9.08 -10.95
CA ILE A 215 -23.36 9.79 -11.50
C ILE A 215 -23.52 11.30 -11.33
N GLN A 216 -24.73 11.82 -11.52
CA GLN A 216 -25.07 13.22 -11.30
C GLN A 216 -25.03 13.57 -9.80
N GLN A 217 -25.63 12.79 -8.91
CA GLN A 217 -25.54 12.98 -7.45
C GLN A 217 -24.11 12.82 -6.90
N TRP A 218 -23.29 11.97 -7.51
CA TRP A 218 -21.90 11.69 -7.16
C TRP A 218 -20.95 12.74 -7.77
N ARG A 219 -21.35 13.41 -8.86
CA ARG A 219 -20.68 14.59 -9.43
C ARG A 219 -21.10 15.89 -8.73
N ASP A 220 -22.37 15.99 -8.34
CA ASP A 220 -22.99 17.18 -7.75
C ASP A 220 -22.74 17.25 -6.23
N ASN A 221 -22.63 16.09 -5.55
CA ASN A 221 -22.05 16.02 -4.21
C ASN A 221 -20.53 16.05 -4.33
N SER A 222 -20.00 17.22 -4.67
CA SER A 222 -18.61 17.56 -4.50
C SER A 222 -18.15 17.16 -3.10
N TYR A 223 -17.31 16.11 -3.03
CA TYR A 223 -16.49 15.68 -1.90
C TYR A 223 -16.89 16.28 -0.54
N ALA A 224 -17.98 15.81 0.03
CA ALA A 224 -18.18 15.96 1.45
C ALA A 224 -17.34 14.87 2.13
N GLU A 225 -16.06 15.15 2.39
CA GLU A 225 -15.30 14.56 3.51
C GLU A 225 -16.21 14.22 4.72
N PRO A 226 -17.21 15.06 5.09
CA PRO A 226 -18.21 14.75 6.13
C PRO A 226 -19.10 13.51 5.93
N LEU A 227 -19.35 13.02 4.71
CA LEU A 227 -20.15 11.80 4.51
C LEU A 227 -19.33 10.54 4.79
N TRP A 228 -18.08 10.46 4.36
CA TRP A 228 -17.24 9.30 4.66
C TRP A 228 -16.80 9.31 6.13
N SER A 229 -16.26 10.42 6.63
CA SER A 229 -15.85 10.52 8.04
C SER A 229 -17.04 10.44 8.99
N GLY A 230 -18.22 10.93 8.59
CA GLY A 230 -19.45 10.85 9.38
C GLY A 230 -20.06 9.44 9.48
N TYR A 231 -19.92 8.60 8.44
CA TYR A 231 -20.45 7.22 8.45
C TYR A 231 -19.43 6.17 8.87
N PHE A 232 -18.15 6.40 8.60
CA PHE A 232 -17.11 5.37 8.69
C PHE A 232 -15.93 5.73 9.60
N GLY A 233 -15.84 6.98 10.08
CA GLY A 233 -14.74 7.42 10.95
C GLY A 233 -13.38 7.38 10.24
N ASP A 234 -12.30 7.24 11.02
CA ASP A 234 -10.91 7.24 10.51
C ASP A 234 -10.45 5.89 9.92
N SER A 235 -11.27 4.83 10.03
CA SER A 235 -10.91 3.45 9.65
C SER A 235 -11.98 2.78 8.79
N THR A 236 -11.69 1.62 8.23
CA THR A 236 -12.72 0.83 7.55
C THR A 236 -13.73 0.34 8.59
N PRO A 237 -15.05 0.50 8.38
CA PRO A 237 -16.05 0.09 9.37
C PRO A 237 -15.96 -1.40 9.66
N SER A 238 -16.02 -1.77 10.93
CA SER A 238 -16.23 -3.17 11.28
C SER A 238 -17.59 -3.62 10.74
N LEU A 239 -17.58 -4.52 9.75
CA LEU A 239 -18.80 -5.12 9.16
C LEU A 239 -19.57 -6.01 10.15
N THR A 240 -19.08 -6.19 11.38
CA THR A 240 -19.66 -7.07 12.40
C THR A 240 -21.08 -6.69 12.82
N SER A 241 -21.55 -5.47 12.55
CA SER A 241 -22.90 -5.03 12.95
C SER A 241 -23.91 -4.88 11.81
N TRP A 242 -23.52 -4.97 10.52
CA TRP A 242 -24.44 -4.56 9.44
C TRP A 242 -25.00 -5.69 8.58
N PHE A 243 -24.27 -6.68 8.08
CA PHE A 243 -24.89 -7.75 7.27
C PHE A 243 -24.03 -9.02 7.24
N VAL A 244 -24.39 -10.02 8.04
CA VAL A 244 -23.87 -11.40 7.92
C VAL A 244 -25.00 -12.27 7.39
N ASP A 245 -25.33 -12.08 6.12
CA ASP A 245 -26.04 -13.11 5.37
C ASP A 245 -25.27 -13.39 4.08
N ASP A 246 -24.34 -14.33 4.16
CA ASP A 246 -23.53 -14.79 3.03
C ASP A 246 -24.38 -15.32 1.87
N SER A 247 -25.65 -15.65 2.11
CA SER A 247 -26.60 -16.07 1.07
C SER A 247 -27.11 -14.92 0.19
N LYS A 248 -26.91 -13.65 0.59
CA LYS A 248 -27.37 -12.45 -0.14
C LYS A 248 -26.34 -11.82 -1.07
N PHE A 249 -25.09 -12.28 -1.02
CA PHE A 249 -24.00 -11.79 -1.86
C PHE A 249 -23.53 -12.69 -3.04
N PRO A 250 -24.18 -13.84 -3.39
CA PRO A 250 -23.81 -14.58 -4.59
C PRO A 250 -24.38 -13.84 -5.81
N GLY A 251 -23.52 -13.33 -6.69
CA GLY A 251 -24.01 -12.71 -7.92
C GLY A 251 -22.98 -12.10 -8.86
N THR A 252 -21.77 -11.78 -8.39
CA THR A 252 -20.71 -11.33 -9.30
C THR A 252 -19.64 -12.40 -9.50
N GLU A 253 -18.99 -12.36 -10.65
CA GLU A 253 -17.85 -13.20 -10.99
C GLU A 253 -16.73 -13.05 -9.95
N PHE A 254 -16.45 -11.83 -9.51
CA PHE A 254 -15.40 -11.55 -8.52
C PHE A 254 -15.73 -12.08 -7.14
N GLY A 255 -16.96 -11.91 -6.66
CA GLY A 255 -17.39 -12.47 -5.37
C GLY A 255 -17.33 -14.00 -5.37
N THR A 256 -17.75 -14.63 -6.47
CA THR A 256 -17.65 -16.09 -6.66
C THR A 256 -16.20 -16.56 -6.68
N PHE A 257 -15.32 -15.80 -7.35
CA PHE A 257 -13.89 -16.05 -7.39
C PHE A 257 -13.27 -15.99 -5.98
N LEU A 258 -13.50 -14.91 -5.23
CA LEU A 258 -12.99 -14.78 -3.86
C LEU A 258 -13.47 -15.91 -2.94
N ALA A 259 -14.76 -16.25 -2.99
CA ALA A 259 -15.32 -17.34 -2.18
C ALA A 259 -14.77 -18.71 -2.57
N LYS A 260 -14.45 -18.93 -3.84
CA LYS A 260 -13.77 -20.14 -4.30
C LYS A 260 -12.33 -20.17 -3.79
N GLU A 261 -11.58 -19.10 -3.98
CA GLU A 261 -10.18 -19.01 -3.56
C GLU A 261 -10.04 -19.20 -2.04
N ALA A 262 -10.89 -18.53 -1.24
CA ALA A 262 -10.89 -18.65 0.21
C ALA A 262 -11.10 -20.10 0.69
N ARG A 263 -11.99 -20.87 0.03
CA ARG A 263 -12.25 -22.28 0.35
C ARG A 263 -11.09 -23.22 0.02
N THR A 264 -10.21 -22.84 -0.89
CA THR A 264 -9.02 -23.64 -1.24
C THR A 264 -7.83 -23.42 -0.30
N ILE A 265 -7.93 -22.44 0.61
CA ILE A 265 -6.88 -22.17 1.60
C ILE A 265 -7.05 -23.18 2.73
N PRO A 266 -6.02 -24.00 3.03
CA PRO A 266 -6.10 -24.96 4.12
C PRO A 266 -6.38 -24.24 5.44
N ASN A 267 -7.30 -24.76 6.26
CA ASN A 267 -7.53 -24.27 7.64
C ASN A 267 -6.28 -24.35 8.54
N ARG A 268 -5.21 -24.99 8.06
CA ARG A 268 -3.91 -25.14 8.71
C ARG A 268 -2.80 -24.76 7.74
N VAL A 269 -2.67 -23.47 7.41
CA VAL A 269 -1.34 -22.95 7.14
C VAL A 269 -0.73 -22.73 8.52
N PRO A 270 0.37 -23.41 8.90
CA PRO A 270 1.06 -23.07 10.14
C PRO A 270 1.52 -21.63 9.99
N TYR A 271 0.84 -20.73 10.68
CA TYR A 271 1.34 -19.39 10.87
C TYR A 271 2.65 -19.57 11.63
N TYR A 272 3.78 -19.36 10.97
CA TYR A 272 4.96 -18.90 11.67
C TYR A 272 4.66 -17.45 12.06
N LEU A 273 3.81 -17.30 13.08
CA LEU A 273 3.89 -16.14 13.94
C LEU A 273 5.26 -16.28 14.62
N PRO A 274 6.18 -15.32 14.47
CA PRO A 274 7.35 -15.30 15.33
C PRO A 274 6.85 -15.31 16.78
N ASP A 275 7.47 -16.17 17.59
CA ASP A 275 7.14 -16.31 19.00
C ASP A 275 7.27 -14.93 19.66
N PRO A 276 6.22 -14.38 20.31
CA PRO A 276 6.31 -13.07 20.95
C PRO A 276 7.37 -13.02 22.07
N ASP A 277 7.93 -14.16 22.48
CA ASP A 277 9.04 -14.26 23.44
C ASP A 277 10.44 -14.26 22.79
N GLU A 278 10.56 -14.16 21.45
CA GLU A 278 11.84 -13.83 20.79
C GLU A 278 12.02 -12.31 20.61
N SER A 279 11.84 -11.54 21.69
CA SER A 279 12.34 -10.16 21.77
C SER A 279 13.73 -10.16 22.42
N TYR A 280 14.77 -10.20 21.58
CA TYR A 280 16.15 -9.84 21.92
C TYR A 280 16.68 -8.85 20.88
#